data_AF-A0A2E6I324-F1
#
_entry.id   AF-A0A2E6I324-F1
#
_cell.length_a   1.000
_cell.length_b   1.000
_cell.length_c   1.000
_cell.angle_alpha   90.00
_cell.angle_beta   90.00
_cell.angle_gamma   90.00
#
_symmetry.space_group_name_H-M   'P 1'
#
loop_
_entity.id
_entity.type
_entity.pdbx_description
1 polymer ?
#
loop_
_entity_poly.entity_id
_entity_poly.type
_entity_poly.pdbx_seq_one_letter_code
_entity_poly.pdbx_strand_id
1 'polypeptide(L)'
;MSRLRKEVIQRRWVNISTDRADFVVDRERVNMAFSPFSKGNKGRKPGEVYAIWEGDRAANTPGWQVRVVPNKFPVLGIEGDTETARDGVFEEIDGVGVHEAVVDTPRSEPDLADLHPDQVGRVFRACRERLRDLVNDRRLRYLLVFKNHGLEDGAPVSRSHTQIIGLPVTPITVRQELTSTRQ
;
A
#
# COMPACT_ATOMS: atom_id res chain seq x y z
N MET A 1 -35.01 -12.89 -0.21
CA MET A 1 -35.01 -12.88 -1.70
C MET A 1 -33.68 -12.36 -2.22
N SER A 2 -33.03 -13.06 -3.14
CA SER A 2 -31.78 -12.59 -3.76
C SER A 2 -32.04 -11.66 -4.95
N ARG A 3 -31.11 -10.75 -5.22
CA ARG A 3 -31.13 -9.87 -6.40
C ARG A 3 -29.73 -9.67 -6.96
N LEU A 4 -29.63 -9.54 -8.28
CA LEU A 4 -28.40 -9.11 -8.94
C LEU A 4 -28.40 -7.58 -9.11
N ARG A 5 -27.31 -6.93 -8.72
CA ARG A 5 -27.07 -5.51 -8.98
C ARG A 5 -25.80 -5.34 -9.78
N LYS A 6 -25.86 -4.52 -10.84
CA LYS A 6 -24.67 -4.17 -11.61
C LYS A 6 -23.99 -2.97 -10.96
N GLU A 7 -22.72 -3.15 -10.59
CA GLU A 7 -21.84 -2.08 -10.14
C GLU A 7 -21.36 -1.31 -11.39
N VAL A 8 -21.35 0.03 -11.33
CA VAL A 8 -21.26 0.89 -12.53
C VAL A 8 -19.82 1.16 -12.94
N ILE A 9 -18.88 1.21 -11.98
CA ILE A 9 -17.48 1.59 -12.17
C ILE A 9 -16.71 0.46 -12.87
N GLN A 10 -16.84 -0.78 -12.40
CA GLN A 10 -16.20 -1.98 -12.95
C GLN A 10 -17.15 -2.82 -13.82
N ARG A 11 -18.43 -2.45 -13.92
CA ARG A 11 -19.46 -3.14 -14.74
C ARG A 11 -19.69 -4.61 -14.37
N ARG A 12 -19.40 -4.99 -13.12
CA ARG A 12 -19.58 -6.35 -12.60
C ARG A 12 -20.98 -6.55 -11.99
N TRP A 13 -21.52 -7.77 -12.11
CA TRP A 13 -22.75 -8.16 -11.44
C TRP A 13 -22.44 -8.69 -10.03
N VAL A 14 -23.15 -8.18 -9.03
CA VAL A 14 -23.05 -8.59 -7.64
C VAL A 14 -24.35 -9.24 -7.22
N ASN A 15 -24.28 -10.46 -6.69
CA ASN A 15 -25.42 -11.12 -6.06
C ASN A 15 -25.58 -10.63 -4.62
N ILE A 16 -26.77 -10.15 -4.29
CA ILE A 16 -27.14 -9.71 -2.95
C ILE A 16 -28.18 -10.69 -2.43
N SER A 17 -27.80 -11.50 -1.44
CA SER A 17 -28.67 -12.44 -0.76
C SER A 17 -28.65 -12.16 0.74
N THR A 18 -29.66 -11.44 1.22
CA THR A 18 -29.78 -11.03 2.64
C THR A 18 -30.00 -12.20 3.60
N ASP A 19 -30.53 -13.32 3.09
CA ASP A 19 -30.95 -14.47 3.89
C ASP A 19 -29.76 -15.39 4.29
N ARG A 20 -28.51 -14.94 4.08
CA ARG A 20 -27.26 -15.68 4.39
C ARG A 20 -26.37 -14.96 5.42
N ALA A 21 -26.90 -13.98 6.16
CA ALA A 21 -26.10 -13.02 6.93
C ALA A 21 -25.61 -13.51 8.31
N ASP A 22 -25.96 -14.71 8.76
CA ASP A 22 -25.76 -15.12 10.17
C ASP A 22 -24.35 -15.65 10.52
N PHE A 23 -23.34 -15.43 9.68
CA PHE A 23 -21.96 -15.77 10.03
C PHE A 23 -21.28 -14.57 10.70
N VAL A 24 -21.44 -14.47 12.03
CA VAL A 24 -20.60 -13.61 12.85
C VAL A 24 -19.30 -14.36 13.10
N VAL A 25 -18.22 -13.96 12.42
CA VAL A 25 -16.87 -14.40 12.77
C VAL A 25 -16.40 -13.53 13.94
N ASP A 26 -16.16 -14.15 15.10
CA ASP A 26 -15.58 -13.46 16.24
C ASP A 26 -14.11 -13.14 15.93
N ARG A 27 -13.74 -11.87 16.01
CA ARG A 27 -12.45 -11.36 15.52
C ARG A 27 -11.51 -11.14 16.69
N GLU A 28 -10.65 -12.11 16.96
CA GLU A 28 -9.60 -11.95 17.97
C GLU A 28 -8.47 -11.05 17.44
N ARG A 29 -8.16 -9.98 18.19
CA ARG A 29 -6.94 -9.19 17.98
C ARG A 29 -5.74 -9.99 18.48
N VAL A 30 -4.99 -10.63 17.58
CA VAL A 30 -3.70 -11.23 17.96
C VAL A 30 -2.66 -10.13 18.09
N ASN A 31 -2.10 -9.95 19.29
CA ASN A 31 -1.02 -9.01 19.52
C ASN A 31 0.32 -9.69 19.14
N MET A 32 0.91 -9.33 18.00
CA MET A 32 2.24 -9.82 17.62
C MET A 32 3.33 -8.81 17.95
N ALA A 33 4.25 -9.20 18.84
CA ALA A 33 5.35 -8.37 19.33
C ALA A 33 6.43 -8.04 18.28
N PHE A 34 6.34 -8.59 17.04
CA PHE A 34 7.35 -8.40 16.01
C PHE A 34 6.98 -7.27 15.03
N SER A 35 7.73 -6.17 15.07
CA SER A 35 7.68 -5.13 14.05
C SER A 35 9.04 -5.00 13.35
N PRO A 36 9.13 -5.14 12.01
CA PRO A 36 10.36 -4.85 11.27
C PRO A 36 10.80 -3.38 11.40
N PHE A 37 9.90 -2.50 11.86
CA PHE A 37 10.14 -1.07 12.03
C PHE A 37 10.63 -0.67 13.44
N SER A 38 10.80 -1.63 14.36
CA SER A 38 11.20 -1.38 15.76
C SER A 38 12.67 -0.94 15.94
N LYS A 39 12.95 -0.25 17.04
CA LYS A 39 14.31 0.16 17.49
C LYS A 39 15.08 -1.08 17.99
N GLY A 40 15.48 -1.98 17.10
CA GLY A 40 16.29 -3.14 17.49
C GLY A 40 16.63 -4.14 16.38
N ASN A 41 15.90 -4.10 15.25
CA ASN A 41 16.14 -5.04 14.16
C ASN A 41 17.39 -4.63 13.35
N LYS A 42 18.51 -5.33 13.55
CA LYS A 42 19.86 -5.01 13.01
C LYS A 42 20.09 -5.45 11.55
N GLY A 43 19.11 -6.04 10.87
CA GLY A 43 19.19 -6.23 9.41
C GLY A 43 19.13 -4.88 8.71
N ARG A 44 19.95 -4.66 7.66
CA ARG A 44 20.02 -3.42 6.84
C ARG A 44 18.64 -2.75 6.78
N LYS A 45 18.43 -1.76 7.63
CA LYS A 45 17.21 -0.95 7.58
C LYS A 45 17.34 -0.15 6.31
N PRO A 46 16.47 -0.36 5.31
CA PRO A 46 16.57 0.46 4.12
C PRO A 46 16.35 1.92 4.55
N GLY A 47 17.19 2.80 4.01
CA GLY A 47 17.18 4.21 4.39
C GLY A 47 15.81 4.84 4.13
N GLU A 48 15.49 5.88 4.89
CA GLU A 48 14.29 6.66 4.63
C GLU A 48 14.38 7.33 3.27
N VAL A 49 13.33 7.16 2.48
CA VAL A 49 13.16 7.78 1.16
C VAL A 49 12.48 9.14 1.31
N TYR A 50 11.63 9.27 2.33
CA TYR A 50 10.96 10.52 2.69
C TYR A 50 10.58 10.50 4.17
N ALA A 51 10.49 11.67 4.80
CA ALA A 51 9.98 11.80 6.15
C ALA A 51 9.30 13.16 6.35
N ILE A 52 8.39 13.23 7.31
CA ILE A 52 7.87 14.48 7.87
C ILE A 52 8.40 14.57 9.29
N TRP A 53 9.01 15.69 9.66
CA TRP A 53 9.55 15.97 10.98
C TRP A 53 9.45 17.47 11.30
N GLU A 54 9.80 17.85 12.52
CA GLU A 54 9.86 19.23 12.98
C GLU A 54 11.28 19.53 13.50
N GLY A 55 11.78 20.74 13.25
CA GLY A 55 13.12 21.18 13.63
C GLY A 55 14.26 20.56 12.79
N ASP A 56 15.48 20.66 13.31
CA ASP A 56 16.67 20.11 12.66
C ASP A 56 16.83 18.63 12.98
N ARG A 57 16.94 17.83 11.92
CA ARG A 57 17.02 16.37 12.01
C ARG A 57 17.87 15.83 10.86
N ALA A 58 18.83 14.97 11.18
CA ALA A 58 19.55 14.20 10.16
C ALA A 58 18.69 13.03 9.64
N ALA A 59 18.86 12.67 8.37
CA ALA A 59 18.15 11.54 7.79
C ALA A 59 18.40 10.25 8.60
N ASN A 60 17.38 9.39 8.68
CA ASN A 60 17.42 8.11 9.40
C ASN A 60 17.56 8.22 10.93
N THR A 61 17.43 9.41 11.52
CA THR A 61 17.47 9.61 12.97
C THR A 61 16.06 9.70 13.59
N PRO A 62 15.90 9.60 14.93
CA PRO A 62 14.62 9.85 15.60
C PRO A 62 14.05 11.25 15.33
N GLY A 63 12.79 11.49 15.70
CA GLY A 63 12.12 12.81 15.55
C GLY A 63 11.20 12.95 14.34
N TRP A 64 11.05 11.91 13.52
CA TRP A 64 10.04 11.87 12.46
C TRP A 64 8.63 11.63 13.02
N GLN A 65 7.64 12.17 12.33
CA GLN A 65 6.21 11.96 12.59
C GLN A 65 5.59 10.98 11.60
N VAL A 66 6.00 11.04 10.33
CA VAL A 66 5.69 10.04 9.30
C VAL A 66 6.99 9.73 8.55
N ARG A 67 7.20 8.48 8.16
CA ARG A 67 8.43 8.10 7.44
C ARG A 67 8.12 7.07 6.37
N VAL A 68 8.69 7.25 5.19
CA VAL A 68 8.63 6.30 4.08
C VAL A 68 9.96 5.58 3.95
N VAL A 69 9.89 4.26 3.88
CA VAL A 69 11.05 3.38 3.70
C VAL A 69 10.73 2.36 2.61
N PRO A 70 11.73 1.84 1.88
CA PRO A 70 11.56 0.69 1.02
C PRO A 70 10.98 -0.49 1.82
N ASN A 71 10.05 -1.23 1.23
CA ASN A 71 9.52 -2.42 1.85
C ASN A 71 10.68 -3.43 2.03
N LYS A 72 10.74 -4.09 3.20
CA LYS A 72 11.77 -5.08 3.50
C LYS A 72 11.67 -6.32 2.61
N PHE A 73 10.46 -6.63 2.14
CA PHE A 73 10.16 -7.74 1.25
C PHE A 73 9.44 -7.17 0.03
N PRO A 74 10.15 -6.44 -0.84
CA PRO A 74 9.53 -5.82 -2.00
C PRO A 74 9.05 -6.91 -2.96
N VAL A 75 7.88 -6.71 -3.57
CA VAL A 75 7.33 -7.65 -4.57
C VAL A 75 7.79 -7.30 -5.99
N LEU A 76 8.42 -6.14 -6.16
CA LEU A 76 8.98 -5.63 -7.41
C LEU A 76 10.38 -5.09 -7.15
N GLY A 77 11.29 -5.30 -8.10
CA GLY A 77 12.64 -4.78 -8.07
C GLY A 77 12.72 -3.38 -8.68
N ILE A 78 13.76 -2.62 -8.34
CA ILE A 78 14.04 -1.32 -8.97
C ILE A 78 14.93 -1.43 -10.22
N GLU A 79 15.54 -2.61 -10.40
CA GLU A 79 16.42 -2.98 -11.52
C GLU A 79 15.64 -3.81 -12.55
N GLY A 80 16.04 -3.71 -13.82
CA GLY A 80 15.36 -4.32 -14.96
C GLY A 80 14.83 -3.28 -15.95
N ASP A 81 14.30 -3.76 -17.07
CA ASP A 81 13.66 -2.92 -18.08
C ASP A 81 12.14 -3.14 -18.12
N THR A 82 11.46 -2.43 -19.03
CA THR A 82 10.01 -2.63 -19.25
C THR A 82 9.75 -3.10 -20.67
N GLU A 83 10.75 -3.69 -21.33
CA GLU A 83 10.60 -4.28 -22.64
C GLU A 83 9.79 -5.57 -22.52
N THR A 84 8.88 -5.80 -23.46
CA THR A 84 8.03 -6.98 -23.44
C THR A 84 8.66 -8.07 -24.29
N ALA A 85 9.05 -9.17 -23.65
CA ALA A 85 9.41 -10.40 -24.32
C ALA A 85 8.13 -11.18 -24.70
N ARG A 86 8.17 -11.89 -25.83
CA ARG A 86 7.09 -12.77 -26.27
C ARG A 86 7.60 -14.19 -26.40
N ASP A 87 6.88 -15.13 -25.80
CA ASP A 87 7.07 -16.56 -25.97
C ASP A 87 5.74 -17.20 -26.40
N GLY A 88 5.55 -17.36 -27.71
CA GLY A 88 4.30 -17.83 -28.29
C GLY A 88 3.12 -16.91 -27.94
N VAL A 89 2.20 -17.44 -27.10
CA VAL A 89 1.01 -16.70 -26.62
C VAL A 89 1.27 -15.93 -25.31
N PHE A 90 2.45 -16.09 -24.72
CA PHE A 90 2.83 -15.43 -23.48
C PHE A 90 3.54 -14.11 -23.75
N GLU A 91 3.26 -13.13 -22.91
CA GLU A 91 3.96 -11.86 -22.83
C GLU A 91 4.60 -11.77 -21.44
N GLU A 92 5.89 -11.45 -21.39
CA GLU A 92 6.66 -11.32 -20.17
C GLU A 92 7.31 -9.94 -20.11
N ILE A 93 7.35 -9.37 -18.91
CA ILE A 93 8.09 -8.15 -18.59
C ILE A 93 8.80 -8.38 -17.26
N ASP A 94 9.93 -7.72 -17.06
CA ASP A 94 10.59 -7.75 -15.76
C ASP A 94 9.66 -7.19 -14.67
N GLY A 95 9.85 -7.71 -13.45
CA GLY A 95 9.17 -7.26 -12.25
C GLY A 95 9.67 -5.89 -11.75
N VAL A 96 9.76 -4.90 -12.62
CA VAL A 96 10.25 -3.55 -12.31
C VAL A 96 9.16 -2.71 -11.68
N GLY A 97 9.45 -2.11 -10.53
CA GLY A 97 8.54 -1.21 -9.86
C GLY A 97 9.08 -0.68 -8.55
N VAL A 98 8.17 -0.21 -7.70
CA VAL A 98 8.51 0.21 -6.34
C VAL A 98 7.57 -0.44 -5.35
N HIS A 99 8.10 -0.78 -4.18
CA HIS A 99 7.30 -1.20 -3.04
C HIS A 99 7.83 -0.49 -1.80
N GLU A 100 7.07 0.48 -1.30
CA GLU A 100 7.43 1.32 -0.17
C GLU A 100 6.42 1.16 0.96
N ALA A 101 6.89 1.26 2.20
CA ALA A 101 6.08 1.33 3.40
C ALA A 101 6.11 2.74 3.98
N VAL A 102 4.93 3.34 4.15
CA VAL A 102 4.70 4.59 4.87
C VAL A 102 4.37 4.22 6.32
N VAL A 103 5.29 4.49 7.23
CA VAL A 103 5.10 4.29 8.66
C VAL A 103 4.28 5.46 9.21
N ASP A 104 3.05 5.17 9.62
CA ASP A 104 2.03 6.19 9.88
C ASP A 104 2.33 7.03 11.14
N THR A 105 3.14 6.50 12.07
CA THR A 105 3.48 7.16 13.34
C THR A 105 4.74 6.56 13.98
N PRO A 106 5.53 7.33 14.76
CA PRO A 106 6.61 6.79 15.57
C PRO A 106 6.11 6.03 16.81
N ARG A 107 4.85 6.24 17.20
CA ARG A 107 4.23 5.56 18.35
C ARG A 107 3.95 4.09 18.00
N SER A 108 4.10 3.21 18.98
CA SER A 108 3.72 1.80 18.81
C SER A 108 2.20 1.68 18.84
N GLU A 109 1.64 0.95 17.88
CA GLU A 109 0.30 0.34 17.95
C GLU A 109 -0.97 1.21 17.83
N PRO A 110 -0.98 2.51 17.43
CA PRO A 110 -2.26 3.14 17.06
C PRO A 110 -2.63 2.77 15.62
N ASP A 111 -3.83 2.25 15.41
CA ASP A 111 -4.38 2.12 14.06
C ASP A 111 -4.55 3.50 13.43
N LEU A 112 -4.66 3.57 12.10
CA LEU A 112 -4.90 4.85 11.41
C LEU A 112 -6.16 5.57 11.97
N ALA A 113 -7.16 4.80 12.41
CA ALA A 113 -8.38 5.31 13.03
C ALA A 113 -8.17 5.88 14.46
N ASP A 114 -7.10 5.48 15.15
CA ASP A 114 -6.77 5.96 16.50
C ASP A 114 -5.89 7.22 16.47
N LEU A 115 -5.43 7.63 15.29
CA LEU A 115 -4.57 8.80 15.12
C LEU A 115 -5.37 10.10 15.15
N HIS A 116 -4.76 11.15 15.74
CA HIS A 116 -5.30 12.50 15.63
C HIS A 116 -5.44 12.91 14.15
N PRO A 117 -6.51 13.64 13.74
CA PRO A 117 -6.72 14.04 12.35
C PRO A 117 -5.51 14.72 11.69
N ASP A 118 -4.77 15.54 12.45
CA ASP A 118 -3.53 16.16 11.93
C ASP A 118 -2.47 15.14 11.55
N GLN A 119 -2.32 14.07 12.34
CA GLN A 119 -1.38 13.00 12.04
C GLN A 119 -1.84 12.21 10.82
N VAL A 120 -3.13 11.91 10.70
CA VAL A 120 -3.71 11.31 9.49
C VAL A 120 -3.43 12.19 8.26
N GLY A 121 -3.60 13.50 8.38
CA GLY A 121 -3.25 14.48 7.36
C GLY A 121 -1.78 14.45 6.97
N ARG A 122 -0.86 14.22 7.93
CA ARG A 122 0.57 14.02 7.65
C ARG A 122 0.81 12.72 6.86
N VAL A 123 0.09 11.63 7.15
CA VAL A 123 0.19 10.37 6.38
C VAL A 123 -0.22 10.61 4.92
N PHE A 124 -1.38 11.20 4.68
CA PHE A 124 -1.83 11.52 3.31
C PHE A 124 -0.87 12.47 2.59
N ARG A 125 -0.29 13.45 3.31
CA ARG A 125 0.74 14.35 2.75
C ARG A 125 1.99 13.57 2.33
N ALA A 126 2.46 12.64 3.16
CA ALA A 126 3.60 11.79 2.81
C ALA A 126 3.31 10.92 1.58
N CYS A 127 2.13 10.30 1.50
CA CYS A 127 1.71 9.56 0.31
C CYS A 127 1.69 10.46 -0.93
N ARG A 128 1.13 11.68 -0.83
CA ARG A 128 1.10 12.64 -1.95
C ARG A 128 2.50 13.01 -2.44
N GLU A 129 3.41 13.36 -1.53
CA GLU A 129 4.78 13.72 -1.93
C GLU A 129 5.52 12.54 -2.56
N ARG A 130 5.32 11.31 -2.05
CA ARG A 130 5.88 10.12 -2.70
C ARG A 130 5.30 9.87 -4.08
N LEU A 131 3.97 9.96 -4.24
CA LEU A 131 3.36 9.80 -5.55
C LEU A 131 3.88 10.83 -6.56
N ARG A 132 4.07 12.09 -6.14
CA ARG A 132 4.64 13.14 -7.00
C ARG A 132 6.06 12.83 -7.47
N ASP A 133 6.89 12.28 -6.59
CA ASP A 133 8.23 11.84 -6.95
C ASP A 133 8.18 10.65 -7.93
N LEU A 134 7.40 9.62 -7.59
CA LEU A 134 7.29 8.37 -8.35
C LEU A 134 6.67 8.55 -9.73
N VAL A 135 5.79 9.55 -9.94
CA VAL A 135 5.24 9.86 -11.27
C VAL A 135 6.32 10.26 -12.28
N ASN A 136 7.50 10.70 -11.82
CA ASN A 136 8.61 11.03 -12.73
C ASN A 136 9.32 9.77 -13.27
N ASP A 137 9.14 8.60 -12.65
CA ASP A 137 9.63 7.34 -13.19
C ASP A 137 8.71 6.86 -14.32
N ARG A 138 9.15 7.09 -15.56
CA ARG A 138 8.41 6.72 -16.77
C ARG A 138 8.26 5.21 -16.98
N ARG A 139 8.86 4.36 -16.16
CA ARG A 139 8.62 2.91 -16.19
C ARG A 139 7.28 2.57 -15.52
N LEU A 140 6.87 3.38 -14.54
CA LEU A 140 5.64 3.15 -13.80
C LEU A 140 4.42 3.60 -14.61
N ARG A 141 3.40 2.74 -14.66
CA ARG A 141 2.10 3.00 -15.35
C ARG A 141 0.95 3.15 -14.37
N TYR A 142 1.12 2.66 -13.14
CA TYR A 142 0.11 2.74 -12.10
C TYR A 142 0.76 2.80 -10.73
N LEU A 143 0.22 3.66 -9.85
CA LEU A 143 0.63 3.77 -8.46
C LEU A 143 -0.58 3.48 -7.58
N LEU A 144 -0.43 2.55 -6.65
CA LEU A 144 -1.46 2.16 -5.69
C LEU A 144 -1.00 2.47 -4.28
N VAL A 145 -1.78 3.29 -3.59
CA VAL A 145 -1.67 3.48 -2.13
C VAL A 145 -2.73 2.61 -1.48
N PHE A 146 -2.32 1.74 -0.56
CA PHE A 146 -3.22 0.82 0.12
C PHE A 146 -2.79 0.59 1.56
N LYS A 147 -3.71 0.11 2.38
CA LYS A 147 -3.46 -0.22 3.79
C LYS A 147 -4.16 -1.54 4.10
N ASN A 148 -3.41 -2.46 4.67
CA ASN A 148 -3.96 -3.69 5.23
C ASN A 148 -4.09 -3.51 6.74
N HIS A 149 -5.16 -4.04 7.34
CA HIS A 149 -5.41 -3.94 8.77
C HIS A 149 -5.87 -5.29 9.33
N GLY A 150 -5.30 -5.68 10.46
CA GLY A 150 -5.56 -7.00 11.06
C GLY A 150 -4.74 -8.14 10.43
N LEU A 151 -4.64 -9.26 11.16
CA LEU A 151 -3.85 -10.40 10.71
C LEU A 151 -4.44 -11.10 9.49
N GLU A 152 -5.75 -11.10 9.37
CA GLU A 152 -6.49 -11.76 8.28
C GLU A 152 -6.20 -11.10 6.92
N ASP A 153 -5.84 -9.81 6.91
CA ASP A 153 -5.48 -9.05 5.70
C ASP A 153 -3.97 -9.10 5.39
N GLY A 154 -3.25 -10.07 5.96
CA GLY A 154 -1.82 -10.27 5.71
C GLY A 154 -0.93 -9.16 6.30
N ALA A 155 -1.40 -8.48 7.36
CA ALA A 155 -0.60 -7.49 8.11
C ALA A 155 -0.13 -8.05 9.47
N PRO A 156 0.89 -8.93 9.51
CA PRO A 156 1.46 -9.46 10.75
C PRO A 156 2.27 -8.40 11.55
N VAL A 157 2.18 -7.13 11.20
CA VAL A 157 3.06 -6.09 11.73
C VAL A 157 2.28 -5.20 12.70
N SER A 158 2.74 -5.14 13.95
CA SER A 158 2.12 -4.37 15.05
C SER A 158 2.13 -2.85 14.88
N ARG A 159 2.77 -2.33 13.83
CA ARG A 159 2.75 -0.89 13.55
C ARG A 159 1.85 -0.59 12.37
N SER A 160 0.93 0.34 12.60
CA SER A 160 0.12 0.94 11.55
C SER A 160 1.03 1.55 10.47
N HIS A 161 0.90 1.00 9.27
CA HIS A 161 1.61 1.46 8.10
C HIS A 161 0.66 1.43 6.91
N THR A 162 0.88 2.36 6.00
CA THR A 162 0.31 2.39 4.66
C THR A 162 1.38 1.91 3.69
N GLN A 163 1.00 1.38 2.54
CA GLN A 163 1.91 0.88 1.53
C GLN A 163 1.69 1.61 0.20
N ILE A 164 2.77 1.78 -0.55
CA ILE A 164 2.74 2.31 -1.91
C ILE A 164 3.40 1.27 -2.80
N ILE A 165 2.68 0.84 -3.84
CA ILE A 165 3.22 -0.03 -4.88
C ILE A 165 3.09 0.66 -6.23
N GLY A 166 4.19 0.68 -6.99
CA GLY A 166 4.23 1.18 -8.35
C GLY A 166 4.44 0.03 -9.32
N LEU A 167 3.56 -0.07 -10.32
CA LEU A 167 3.54 -1.16 -11.29
C LEU A 167 3.97 -0.66 -12.67
N PRO A 168 4.66 -1.49 -13.47
CA PRO A 168 5.02 -1.17 -14.85
C PRO A 168 3.85 -1.37 -15.82
N VAL A 169 2.71 -1.85 -15.32
CA VAL A 169 1.49 -2.12 -16.10
C VAL A 169 0.28 -1.48 -15.46
N THR A 170 -0.75 -1.21 -16.28
CA THR A 170 -2.06 -0.78 -15.78
C THR A 170 -2.89 -2.02 -15.41
N PRO A 171 -3.29 -2.20 -14.14
CA PRO A 171 -4.14 -3.32 -13.72
C PRO A 171 -5.44 -3.40 -14.53
N ILE A 172 -5.94 -4.61 -14.72
CA ILE A 172 -7.15 -4.85 -15.52
C ILE A 172 -8.37 -4.13 -14.96
N THR A 173 -8.52 -4.09 -13.63
CA THR A 173 -9.62 -3.39 -12.96
C THR A 173 -9.57 -1.90 -13.28
N VAL A 174 -8.42 -1.25 -13.14
CA VAL A 174 -8.23 0.17 -13.47
C VAL A 174 -8.53 0.46 -14.94
N ARG A 175 -8.08 -0.43 -15.86
CA ARG A 175 -8.40 -0.30 -17.29
C ARG A 175 -9.91 -0.37 -17.56
N GLN A 176 -10.62 -1.25 -16.86
CA GLN A 176 -12.07 -1.36 -16.94
C GLN A 176 -12.76 -0.11 -16.40
N GLU A 177 -12.29 0.44 -15.29
CA GLU A 177 -12.82 1.68 -14.70
C GLU A 177 -12.67 2.87 -15.65
N LEU A 178 -11.48 3.05 -16.23
CA LEU A 178 -11.22 4.10 -17.22
C LEU A 178 -12.09 3.95 -18.47
N THR A 179 -12.33 2.72 -18.93
CA THR A 179 -13.18 2.47 -20.09
C THR A 179 -14.65 2.75 -19.76
N SER A 180 -15.09 2.38 -18.57
CA SER A 180 -16.49 2.50 -18.15
C SER A 180 -16.90 3.94 -17.86
N THR A 181 -15.97 4.78 -17.39
CA THR A 181 -16.20 6.19 -17.03
C THR A 181 -16.09 7.16 -18.21
N ARG A 182 -15.62 6.70 -19.37
CA ARG A 182 -15.57 7.49 -20.62
C ARG A 182 -16.89 7.45 -21.42
N GLN A 183 -17.81 6.56 -21.06
CA GLN A 183 -19.11 6.38 -21.71
C GLN A 183 -20.18 7.11 -20.93
#